data_AF-A0A0C2D8C9-F1
#
_entry.id   AF-A0A0C2D8C9-F1
#
_cell.length_a   1.000
_cell.length_b   1.000
_cell.length_c   1.000
_cell.angle_alpha   90.00
_cell.angle_beta   90.00
_cell.angle_gamma   90.00
#
_symmetry.space_group_name_H-M   'P 1'
#
loop_
_entity.id
_entity.type
_entity.pdbx_description
1 polymer ?
#
loop_
_entity_poly.entity_id
_entity_poly.type
_entity_poly.pdbx_seq_one_letter_code
_entity_poly.pdbx_strand_id
1 'polypeptide(L)'
;MYICDSSVTPAGVYRKLAAALGLKPARQRDALWRQLKTTIEHLVDVEGVIPTLVLDEAQHLPDSLFLDLTGFLNRNFDRPELLTVWLVGLPSLAARIGMRQHAALASRVAATNVMPPRGREDFMELLEHGLKVSHGLPRQASRLLRTSLMLAHDRDQSFVDERVMLDACEELQLGRPSVTPSGAETEQPRGDRGTISRK
;
A
#
# COMPACT_ATOMS: atom_id res chain seq x y z
N MET A 1 -3.08 2.47 5.86
CA MET A 1 -3.89 1.79 6.89
C MET A 1 -4.05 0.34 6.49
N TYR A 2 -3.71 -0.59 7.38
CA TYR A 2 -3.71 -2.03 7.11
C TYR A 2 -4.79 -2.71 7.98
N ILE A 3 -5.66 -3.48 7.35
CA ILE A 3 -6.71 -4.27 8.02
C ILE A 3 -6.51 -5.72 7.62
N CYS A 4 -6.26 -6.56 8.61
CA CYS A 4 -5.94 -7.97 8.46
C CYS A 4 -6.77 -8.76 9.46
N ASP A 5 -8.04 -9.00 9.10
CA ASP A 5 -8.93 -9.80 9.94
C ASP A 5 -9.94 -10.51 9.04
N SER A 6 -9.94 -11.83 9.14
CA SER A 6 -10.70 -12.77 8.31
C SER A 6 -12.18 -12.87 8.71
N SER A 7 -12.64 -12.11 9.71
CA SER A 7 -13.97 -12.29 10.34
C SER A 7 -14.79 -11.01 10.46
N VAL A 8 -14.47 -9.96 9.71
CA VAL A 8 -15.10 -8.65 9.93
C VAL A 8 -16.36 -8.45 9.09
N THR A 9 -17.47 -8.14 9.76
CA THR A 9 -18.64 -7.53 9.11
C THR A 9 -18.25 -6.23 8.39
N PRO A 10 -18.99 -5.79 7.35
CA PRO A 10 -18.69 -4.53 6.68
C PRO A 10 -18.56 -3.36 7.66
N ALA A 11 -19.46 -3.30 8.64
CA ALA A 11 -19.43 -2.31 9.71
C ALA A 11 -18.13 -2.36 10.54
N GLY A 12 -17.59 -3.54 10.82
CA GLY A 12 -16.34 -3.65 11.56
C GLY A 12 -15.13 -3.18 10.74
N VAL A 13 -15.10 -3.39 9.42
CA VAL A 13 -14.06 -2.81 8.54
C VAL A 13 -14.08 -1.28 8.64
N TYR A 14 -15.25 -0.67 8.49
CA TYR A 14 -15.41 0.79 8.61
C TYR A 14 -15.06 1.30 10.02
N ARG A 15 -15.38 0.56 11.08
CA ARG A 15 -15.00 0.94 12.46
C ARG A 15 -13.48 0.90 12.65
N LYS A 16 -12.81 -0.12 12.13
CA LYS A 16 -11.35 -0.23 12.16
C LYS A 16 -10.70 0.89 11.36
N LEU A 17 -11.24 1.21 10.18
CA LEU A 17 -10.80 2.35 9.38
C LEU A 17 -10.93 3.66 10.16
N ALA A 18 -12.08 3.88 10.82
CA ALA A 18 -12.28 5.09 11.63
C ALA A 18 -11.28 5.17 12.79
N ALA A 19 -11.08 4.06 13.50
CA ALA A 19 -10.09 4.00 14.58
C ALA A 19 -8.66 4.28 14.07
N ALA A 20 -8.29 3.75 12.89
CA ALA A 20 -6.98 4.01 12.27
C ALA A 20 -6.80 5.48 11.84
N LEU A 21 -7.89 6.20 11.59
CA LEU A 21 -7.92 7.64 11.33
C LEU A 21 -7.99 8.48 12.63
N GLY A 22 -7.83 7.86 13.81
CA GLY A 22 -7.91 8.54 15.10
C GLY A 22 -9.33 8.93 15.53
N LEU A 23 -10.36 8.42 14.83
CA LEU A 23 -11.75 8.74 15.10
C LEU A 23 -12.34 7.77 16.13
N LYS A 24 -13.20 8.28 17.01
CA LYS A 24 -14.15 7.44 17.74
C LYS A 24 -15.30 7.05 16.79
N PRO A 25 -15.47 5.76 16.46
CA PRO A 25 -16.43 5.35 15.44
C PRO A 25 -17.87 5.56 15.90
N ALA A 26 -18.69 6.22 15.08
CA ALA A 26 -20.11 6.35 15.34
C ALA A 26 -20.80 4.97 15.50
N ARG A 27 -21.85 4.91 16.33
CA ARG A 27 -22.60 3.66 16.57
C ARG A 27 -23.44 3.25 15.35
N GLN A 28 -24.11 4.21 14.71
CA GLN A 28 -24.96 3.95 13.55
C GLN A 28 -24.11 3.91 12.26
N ARG A 29 -24.45 3.01 11.34
CA ARG A 29 -23.72 2.80 10.09
C ARG A 29 -23.63 4.08 9.26
N ASP A 30 -24.76 4.74 9.04
CA ASP A 30 -24.82 5.91 8.15
C ASP A 30 -24.07 7.12 8.74
N ALA A 31 -24.06 7.23 10.08
CA ALA A 31 -23.24 8.22 10.78
C ALA A 31 -21.75 7.91 10.64
N LEU A 32 -21.36 6.64 10.77
CA LEU A 32 -19.97 6.20 10.59
C LEU A 32 -19.49 6.43 9.15
N TRP A 33 -20.32 6.12 8.17
CA TRP A 33 -20.04 6.37 6.76
C TRP A 33 -19.81 7.84 6.45
N ARG A 34 -20.69 8.72 6.94
CA ARG A 34 -20.51 10.17 6.77
C ARG A 34 -19.24 10.65 7.47
N GLN A 35 -19.01 10.21 8.71
CA GLN A 35 -17.82 10.56 9.49
C GLN A 35 -16.53 10.18 8.75
N LEU A 36 -16.46 8.95 8.22
CA LEU A 36 -15.33 8.49 7.42
C LEU A 36 -15.16 9.30 6.14
N LYS A 37 -16.25 9.49 5.38
CA LYS A 37 -16.19 10.21 4.10
C LYS A 37 -15.72 11.64 4.29
N THR A 38 -16.28 12.38 5.25
CA THR A 38 -15.84 13.74 5.57
C THR A 38 -14.38 13.79 6.04
N THR A 39 -13.94 12.82 6.84
CA THR A 39 -12.55 12.79 7.31
C THR A 39 -11.57 12.52 6.17
N ILE A 40 -11.89 11.54 5.31
CA ILE A 40 -11.06 11.22 4.14
C ILE A 40 -11.06 12.38 3.14
N GLU A 41 -12.20 13.03 2.92
CA GLU A 41 -12.30 14.24 2.09
C GLU A 41 -11.40 15.36 2.64
N HIS A 42 -11.35 15.56 3.96
CA HIS A 42 -10.44 16.53 4.58
C HIS A 42 -8.97 16.16 4.34
N LEU A 43 -8.59 14.90 4.56
CA LEU A 43 -7.22 14.43 4.30
C LEU A 43 -6.79 14.69 2.86
N VAL A 44 -7.67 14.42 1.89
CA VAL A 44 -7.37 14.59 0.47
C VAL A 44 -7.37 16.05 0.07
N ASP A 45 -8.44 16.79 0.37
CA ASP A 45 -8.67 18.13 -0.18
C ASP A 45 -7.91 19.22 0.60
N VAL A 46 -7.65 19.02 1.91
CA VAL A 46 -6.95 20.02 2.77
C VAL A 46 -5.50 19.63 3.00
N GLU A 47 -5.23 18.37 3.33
CA GLU A 47 -3.87 17.93 3.69
C GLU A 47 -3.08 17.38 2.49
N GLY A 48 -3.74 17.16 1.35
CA GLY A 48 -3.10 16.56 0.16
C GLY A 48 -2.59 15.15 0.41
N VAL A 49 -3.23 14.42 1.34
CA VAL A 49 -2.90 13.05 1.72
C VAL A 49 -3.99 12.12 1.19
N ILE A 50 -3.62 11.25 0.25
CA ILE A 50 -4.50 10.18 -0.23
C ILE A 50 -4.28 8.95 0.66
N PRO A 51 -5.27 8.55 1.47
CA PRO A 51 -5.13 7.35 2.28
C PRO A 51 -5.06 6.09 1.40
N THR A 52 -4.32 5.09 1.88
CA THR A 52 -4.30 3.75 1.30
C THR A 52 -4.87 2.76 2.31
N LEU A 53 -5.89 2.02 1.91
CA LEU A 53 -6.51 0.95 2.68
C LEU A 53 -6.08 -0.39 2.08
N VAL A 54 -5.34 -1.17 2.86
CA VAL A 54 -4.99 -2.55 2.50
C VAL A 54 -5.93 -3.48 3.26
N LEU A 55 -6.71 -4.26 2.52
CA LEU A 55 -7.56 -5.32 3.02
C LEU A 55 -6.88 -6.65 2.70
N ASP A 56 -6.21 -7.21 3.70
CA ASP A 56 -5.57 -8.52 3.58
C ASP A 56 -6.59 -9.64 3.79
N GLU A 57 -6.27 -10.83 3.30
CA GLU A 57 -7.15 -12.01 3.33
C GLU A 57 -8.53 -11.72 2.70
N ALA A 58 -8.55 -10.88 1.65
CA ALA A 58 -9.77 -10.32 1.08
C ALA A 58 -10.71 -11.39 0.48
N GLN A 59 -10.23 -12.59 0.19
CA GLN A 59 -11.08 -13.72 -0.23
C GLN A 59 -12.10 -14.12 0.86
N HIS A 60 -11.90 -13.72 2.12
CA HIS A 60 -12.81 -13.98 3.23
C HIS A 60 -13.83 -12.85 3.48
N LEU A 61 -13.66 -11.68 2.85
CA LEU A 61 -14.59 -10.56 3.02
C LEU A 61 -15.99 -10.94 2.52
N PRO A 62 -17.08 -10.46 3.12
CA PRO A 62 -18.42 -10.78 2.65
C PRO A 62 -18.76 -10.04 1.34
N ASP A 63 -19.61 -10.63 0.49
CA ASP A 63 -20.07 -10.03 -0.77
C ASP A 63 -20.72 -8.65 -0.57
N SER A 64 -21.41 -8.48 0.55
CA SER A 64 -22.03 -7.21 0.94
C SER A 64 -21.00 -6.09 1.11
N LEU A 65 -19.77 -6.40 1.56
CA LEU A 65 -18.72 -5.40 1.65
C LEU A 65 -18.22 -4.98 0.26
N PHE A 66 -18.10 -5.90 -0.70
CA PHE A 66 -17.70 -5.55 -2.07
C PHE A 66 -18.72 -4.61 -2.74
N LEU A 67 -20.00 -4.85 -2.51
CA LEU A 67 -21.08 -3.97 -2.96
C LEU A 67 -21.02 -2.61 -2.25
N ASP A 68 -20.90 -2.61 -0.92
CA ASP A 68 -20.83 -1.40 -0.09
C ASP A 68 -19.59 -0.54 -0.45
N LEU A 69 -18.44 -1.16 -0.73
CA LEU A 69 -17.22 -0.47 -1.16
C LEU A 69 -17.42 0.32 -2.45
N THR A 70 -18.22 -0.18 -3.39
CA THR A 70 -18.53 0.53 -4.64
C THR A 70 -19.19 1.87 -4.35
N GLY A 71 -20.18 1.88 -3.45
CA GLY A 71 -20.87 3.11 -3.03
C GLY A 71 -19.96 4.04 -2.23
N PHE A 72 -19.12 3.48 -1.37
CA PHE A 72 -18.19 4.25 -0.54
C PHE A 72 -17.10 4.96 -1.35
N LEU A 73 -16.52 4.25 -2.34
CA LEU A 73 -15.49 4.77 -3.25
C LEU A 73 -16.06 5.72 -4.31
N ASN A 74 -17.38 5.84 -4.42
CA ASN A 74 -17.99 6.71 -5.41
C ASN A 74 -17.78 8.19 -5.05
N ARG A 75 -17.05 8.89 -5.92
CA ARG A 75 -16.78 10.33 -5.83
C ARG A 75 -17.41 11.05 -7.03
N ASN A 76 -17.79 12.32 -6.84
CA ASN A 76 -18.24 13.18 -7.94
C ASN A 76 -17.10 13.45 -8.93
N PHE A 77 -17.46 13.55 -10.21
CA PHE A 77 -16.59 13.38 -11.39
C PHE A 77 -15.32 14.24 -11.48
N ASP A 78 -15.26 15.42 -10.87
CA ASP A 78 -14.14 16.36 -11.06
C ASP A 78 -13.16 16.45 -9.89
N ARG A 79 -13.14 15.45 -8.99
CA ARG A 79 -12.27 15.49 -7.81
C ARG A 79 -11.26 14.33 -7.77
N PRO A 80 -10.07 14.54 -7.16
CA PRO A 80 -9.03 13.51 -7.06
C PRO A 80 -9.53 12.25 -6.33
N GLU A 81 -8.78 11.16 -6.40
CA GLU A 81 -9.16 9.92 -5.72
C GLU A 81 -9.31 10.11 -4.20
N LEU A 82 -10.41 9.59 -3.63
CA LEU A 82 -10.67 9.66 -2.18
C LEU A 82 -9.75 8.72 -1.39
N LEU A 83 -9.56 7.51 -1.90
CA LEU A 83 -8.95 6.41 -1.17
C LEU A 83 -8.44 5.38 -2.18
N THR A 84 -7.19 4.97 -2.03
CA THR A 84 -6.66 3.79 -2.74
C THR A 84 -7.00 2.56 -1.92
N VAL A 85 -7.64 1.54 -2.53
CA VAL A 85 -7.94 0.26 -1.88
C VAL A 85 -7.15 -0.85 -2.54
N TRP A 86 -6.46 -1.63 -1.71
CA TRP A 86 -5.78 -2.86 -2.13
C TRP A 86 -6.51 -4.05 -1.54
N LEU A 87 -6.98 -4.92 -2.41
CA LEU A 87 -7.57 -6.21 -2.03
C LEU A 87 -6.48 -7.27 -2.20
N VAL A 88 -5.92 -7.73 -1.08
CA VAL A 88 -4.83 -8.70 -1.06
C VAL A 88 -5.39 -10.02 -0.56
N GLY A 89 -5.04 -11.12 -1.22
CA GLY A 89 -5.56 -12.43 -0.86
C GLY A 89 -5.15 -13.53 -1.81
N LEU A 90 -5.76 -14.70 -1.63
CA LEU A 90 -5.52 -15.88 -2.46
C LEU A 90 -6.04 -15.68 -3.90
N PRO A 91 -5.55 -16.45 -4.89
CA PRO A 91 -6.02 -16.36 -6.29
C PRO A 91 -7.53 -16.49 -6.47
N SER A 92 -8.24 -17.15 -5.53
CA SER A 92 -9.71 -17.24 -5.51
C SER A 92 -10.41 -15.88 -5.39
N LEU A 93 -9.73 -14.86 -4.84
CA LEU A 93 -10.22 -13.50 -4.76
C LEU A 93 -10.46 -12.89 -6.15
N ALA A 94 -9.53 -13.08 -7.09
CA ALA A 94 -9.65 -12.53 -8.44
C ALA A 94 -10.87 -13.13 -9.16
N ALA A 95 -11.04 -14.46 -9.06
CA ALA A 95 -12.22 -15.15 -9.59
C ALA A 95 -13.51 -14.64 -8.95
N ARG A 96 -13.49 -14.36 -7.65
CA ARG A 96 -14.64 -13.82 -6.92
C ARG A 96 -14.98 -12.39 -7.35
N ILE A 97 -14.01 -11.48 -7.44
CA ILE A 97 -14.24 -10.11 -7.93
C ILE A 97 -14.78 -10.11 -9.36
N GLY A 98 -14.37 -11.08 -10.19
CA GLY A 98 -14.87 -11.24 -11.57
C GLY A 98 -16.32 -11.71 -11.69
N MET A 99 -16.99 -12.09 -10.59
CA MET A 99 -18.40 -12.50 -10.65
C MET A 99 -19.32 -11.33 -11.02
N ARG A 100 -20.40 -11.60 -11.78
CA ARG A 100 -21.35 -10.57 -12.26
C ARG A 100 -21.90 -9.67 -11.15
N GLN A 101 -22.17 -10.23 -9.98
CA GLN A 101 -22.67 -9.47 -8.83
C GLN A 101 -21.70 -8.39 -8.33
N HIS A 102 -20.41 -8.50 -8.65
CA HIS A 102 -19.36 -7.55 -8.28
C HIS A 102 -18.89 -6.69 -9.45
N ALA A 103 -19.58 -6.71 -10.59
CA ALA A 103 -19.18 -6.00 -11.80
C ALA A 103 -18.91 -4.50 -11.57
N ALA A 104 -19.66 -3.85 -10.67
CA ALA A 104 -19.50 -2.44 -10.36
C ALA A 104 -18.23 -2.11 -9.55
N LEU A 105 -17.74 -3.06 -8.74
CA LEU A 105 -16.45 -2.95 -8.08
C LEU A 105 -15.33 -3.34 -9.05
N ALA A 106 -15.53 -4.42 -9.80
CA ALA A 106 -14.56 -4.93 -10.78
C ALA A 106 -14.20 -3.87 -11.84
N SER A 107 -15.18 -3.08 -12.31
CA SER A 107 -14.93 -2.00 -13.27
C SER A 107 -14.07 -0.85 -12.72
N ARG A 108 -13.86 -0.79 -11.41
CA ARG A 108 -13.00 0.20 -10.73
C ARG A 108 -11.64 -0.36 -10.35
N VAL A 109 -11.38 -1.64 -10.61
CA VAL A 109 -10.08 -2.26 -10.35
C VAL A 109 -9.11 -1.78 -11.43
N ALA A 110 -8.19 -0.90 -11.04
CA ALA A 110 -7.21 -0.33 -11.95
C ALA A 110 -6.12 -1.34 -12.38
N ALA A 111 -5.79 -2.30 -11.51
CA ALA A 111 -4.78 -3.32 -11.79
C ALA A 111 -5.10 -4.60 -11.00
N THR A 112 -4.87 -5.75 -11.63
CA THR A 112 -4.91 -7.06 -10.96
C THR A 112 -3.56 -7.73 -11.15
N ASN A 113 -2.83 -7.95 -10.05
CA ASN A 113 -1.51 -8.55 -10.06
C ASN A 113 -1.50 -9.83 -9.23
N VAL A 114 -0.95 -10.90 -9.80
CA VAL A 114 -0.83 -12.20 -9.13
C VAL A 114 0.63 -12.41 -8.77
N MET A 115 0.99 -12.04 -7.54
CA MET A 115 2.37 -12.25 -7.08
C MET A 115 2.63 -13.76 -6.99
N PRO A 116 3.62 -14.30 -7.75
CA PRO A 116 4.05 -15.67 -7.57
C PRO A 116 4.64 -15.81 -6.16
N PRO A 117 4.60 -17.01 -5.56
CA PRO A 117 5.22 -17.23 -4.25
C PRO A 117 6.70 -16.83 -4.33
N ARG A 118 7.03 -15.78 -3.59
CA ARG A 118 8.38 -15.27 -3.41
C ARG A 118 8.92 -15.76 -2.07
N GLY A 119 10.23 -15.93 -1.97
CA GLY A 119 10.87 -16.18 -0.68
C GLY A 119 10.56 -15.03 0.28
N ARG A 120 10.61 -15.30 1.59
CA ARG A 120 10.42 -14.26 2.63
C ARG A 120 11.42 -13.10 2.47
N GLU A 121 12.61 -13.40 1.98
CA GLU A 121 13.69 -12.44 1.71
C GLU A 121 13.30 -11.44 0.61
N ASP A 122 12.84 -11.92 -0.55
CA ASP A 122 12.46 -11.06 -1.69
C ASP A 122 11.32 -10.08 -1.35
N PHE A 123 10.36 -10.49 -0.50
CA PHE A 123 9.24 -9.64 -0.10
C PHE A 123 9.68 -8.55 0.88
N MET A 124 10.55 -8.89 1.82
CA MET A 124 11.13 -7.92 2.75
C MET A 124 12.01 -6.92 2.00
N GLU A 125 12.78 -7.39 1.02
CA GLU A 125 13.62 -6.54 0.18
C GLU A 125 12.76 -5.56 -0.65
N LEU A 126 11.62 -6.01 -1.19
CA LEU A 126 10.67 -5.15 -1.89
C LEU A 126 10.07 -4.06 -0.98
N LEU A 127 9.65 -4.45 0.24
CA LEU A 127 9.08 -3.52 1.22
C LEU A 127 10.12 -2.51 1.72
N GLU A 128 11.32 -2.97 2.06
CA GLU A 128 12.43 -2.12 2.48
C GLU A 128 12.84 -1.17 1.37
N HIS A 129 12.95 -1.65 0.14
CA HIS A 129 13.27 -0.83 -1.02
C HIS A 129 12.18 0.25 -1.23
N GLY A 130 10.90 -0.12 -1.16
CA GLY A 130 9.80 0.84 -1.28
C GLY A 130 9.77 1.91 -0.18
N LEU A 131 10.01 1.52 1.07
CA LEU A 131 10.10 2.45 2.20
C LEU A 131 11.31 3.37 2.07
N LYS A 132 12.47 2.83 1.65
CA LYS A 132 13.72 3.58 1.49
C LYS A 132 13.63 4.60 0.36
N VAL A 133 13.07 4.20 -0.79
CA VAL A 133 12.83 5.10 -1.94
C VAL A 133 11.81 6.18 -1.59
N SER A 134 10.79 5.86 -0.80
CA SER A 134 9.81 6.85 -0.34
C SER A 134 10.33 7.81 0.74
N HIS A 135 11.60 7.72 1.14
CA HIS A 135 12.16 8.43 2.30
C HIS A 135 11.34 8.24 3.59
N GLY A 136 10.71 7.06 3.75
CA GLY A 136 9.80 6.76 4.85
C GLY A 136 8.48 7.56 4.84
N LEU A 137 8.20 8.37 3.81
CA LEU A 137 6.96 9.12 3.68
C LEU A 137 5.85 8.19 3.14
N PRO A 138 4.82 7.86 3.95
CA PRO A 138 3.78 6.92 3.53
C PRO A 138 3.10 7.31 2.21
N ARG A 139 2.96 8.62 1.96
CA ARG A 139 2.39 9.14 0.72
C ARG A 139 3.21 8.81 -0.52
N GLN A 140 4.55 8.89 -0.43
CA GLN A 140 5.43 8.56 -1.54
C GLN A 140 5.48 7.03 -1.72
N ALA A 141 5.49 6.26 -0.64
CA ALA A 141 5.46 4.79 -0.69
C ALA A 141 4.20 4.28 -1.39
N SER A 142 3.03 4.81 -1.01
CA SER A 142 1.75 4.44 -1.63
C SER A 142 1.71 4.80 -3.12
N ARG A 143 2.18 5.99 -3.50
CA ARG A 143 2.24 6.41 -4.92
C ARG A 143 3.18 5.50 -5.71
N LEU A 144 4.37 5.28 -5.17
CA LEU A 144 5.39 4.41 -5.77
C LEU A 144 4.84 3.01 -6.00
N LEU A 145 4.32 2.37 -4.97
CA LEU A 145 3.77 1.03 -5.08
C LEU A 145 2.60 0.94 -6.06
N ARG A 146 1.70 1.92 -6.08
CA ARG A 146 0.61 1.96 -7.06
C ARG A 146 1.16 2.03 -8.48
N THR A 147 2.09 2.95 -8.74
CA THR A 147 2.72 3.10 -10.06
C THR A 147 3.47 1.83 -10.46
N SER A 148 4.23 1.23 -9.55
CA SER A 148 4.92 -0.04 -9.79
C SER A 148 3.95 -1.17 -10.14
N LEU A 149 2.83 -1.28 -9.43
CA LEU A 149 1.82 -2.30 -9.73
C LEU A 149 1.12 -2.05 -11.09
N MET A 150 0.90 -0.79 -11.47
CA MET A 150 0.37 -0.45 -12.80
C MET A 150 1.37 -0.78 -13.91
N LEU A 151 2.65 -0.42 -13.74
CA LEU A 151 3.71 -0.73 -14.70
C LEU A 151 3.94 -2.24 -14.84
N ALA A 152 3.86 -3.01 -13.75
CA ALA A 152 3.89 -4.46 -13.81
C ALA A 152 2.70 -5.00 -14.64
N HIS A 153 1.50 -4.49 -14.38
CA HIS A 153 0.29 -4.89 -15.11
C HIS A 153 0.39 -4.60 -16.61
N ASP A 154 0.83 -3.38 -16.98
CA ASP A 154 1.00 -2.96 -18.38
C ASP A 154 2.06 -3.79 -19.13
N ARG A 155 2.94 -4.48 -18.40
CA ARG A 155 3.98 -5.37 -18.93
C ARG A 155 3.57 -6.84 -18.94
N ASP A 156 2.31 -7.15 -18.62
CA ASP A 156 1.82 -8.51 -18.36
C ASP A 156 2.67 -9.25 -17.30
N GLN A 157 3.29 -8.50 -16.39
CA GLN A 157 4.10 -9.03 -15.29
C GLN A 157 3.24 -9.18 -14.05
N SER A 158 3.29 -10.37 -13.46
CA SER A 158 2.52 -10.66 -12.26
C SER A 158 3.26 -10.31 -10.96
N PHE A 159 4.48 -9.77 -11.07
CA PHE A 159 5.32 -9.37 -9.95
C PHE A 159 5.91 -7.97 -10.16
N VAL A 160 6.22 -7.29 -9.05
CA VAL A 160 7.03 -6.07 -9.07
C VAL A 160 8.49 -6.48 -8.83
N ASP A 161 9.36 -6.26 -9.82
CA ASP A 161 10.81 -6.39 -9.66
C ASP A 161 11.49 -5.02 -9.47
N GLU A 162 12.80 -5.03 -9.27
CA GLU A 162 13.59 -3.82 -9.12
C GLU A 162 13.45 -2.88 -10.33
N ARG A 163 13.34 -3.40 -11.56
CA ARG A 163 13.21 -2.56 -12.76
C ARG A 163 11.87 -1.84 -12.77
N VAL A 164 10.77 -2.55 -12.54
CA VAL A 164 9.44 -1.95 -12.41
C VAL A 164 9.42 -0.90 -11.32
N MET A 165 10.08 -1.17 -10.19
CA MET A 165 10.16 -0.22 -9.08
C MET A 165 10.98 1.02 -9.45
N LEU A 166 12.12 0.87 -10.11
CA LEU A 166 12.95 1.98 -10.59
C LEU A 166 12.23 2.82 -11.64
N ASP A 167 11.53 2.18 -12.58
CA ASP A 167 10.73 2.87 -13.59
C ASP A 167 9.60 3.68 -12.94
N ALA A 168 8.95 3.13 -11.90
CA ALA A 168 7.98 3.87 -11.12
C ALA A 168 8.59 5.06 -10.35
N CYS A 169 9.85 4.94 -9.89
CA CYS A 169 10.56 6.06 -9.27
C CYS A 169 10.79 7.19 -10.27
N GLU A 170 11.24 6.83 -11.48
CA GLU A 170 11.49 7.79 -12.56
C GLU A 170 10.21 8.50 -12.98
N GLU A 171 9.11 7.75 -13.15
CA GLU A 171 7.80 8.32 -13.49
C GLU A 171 7.30 9.29 -12.42
N LEU A 172 7.52 8.97 -11.14
CA LEU A 172 7.12 9.82 -10.01
C LEU A 172 8.11 10.94 -9.68
N GLN A 173 9.22 11.04 -10.42
CA GLN A 173 10.33 11.97 -10.14
C GLN A 173 10.83 11.84 -8.68
N LEU A 174 10.74 10.64 -8.11
CA LEU A 174 11.32 10.34 -6.81
C LEU A 174 12.84 10.20 -7.01
N GLY A 175 13.63 10.80 -6.11
CA GLY A 175 15.09 10.78 -6.22
C GLY A 175 15.59 9.35 -6.40
N ARG A 176 16.48 9.12 -7.37
CA ARG A 176 17.13 7.81 -7.54
C ARG A 176 17.80 7.44 -6.22
N PRO A 177 17.63 6.21 -5.70
CA PRO A 177 18.25 5.82 -4.46
C PRO A 177 19.76 5.96 -4.60
N SER A 178 20.40 6.69 -3.69
CA SER A 178 21.82 6.53 -3.49
C SER A 178 22.03 5.12 -2.96
N VAL A 179 22.44 4.23 -3.85
CA VAL A 179 23.04 2.95 -3.48
C VAL A 179 24.34 3.33 -2.76
N THR A 180 24.30 3.46 -1.44
CA THR A 180 25.52 3.28 -0.66
C THR A 180 25.83 1.79 -0.79
N PRO A 181 26.93 1.39 -1.44
CA PRO A 181 27.31 -0.01 -1.47
C PRO A 181 27.58 -0.41 -0.02
N SER A 182 26.73 -1.29 0.52
CA SER A 182 27.02 -2.04 1.72
C SER A 182 28.16 -2.99 1.37
N GLY A 183 29.41 -2.51 1.51
CA GLY A 183 30.59 -3.28 1.12
C GLY A 183 31.81 -2.41 0.87
N ALA A 184 32.17 -1.55 1.81
CA ALA A 184 33.54 -1.05 1.90
C ALA A 184 33.98 -1.22 3.35
N GLU A 185 34.45 -2.43 3.67
CA GLU A 185 35.31 -2.63 4.83
C GLU A 185 36.42 -1.58 4.75
N THR A 186 36.36 -0.62 5.68
CA THR A 186 37.45 0.32 5.86
C THR A 186 38.48 -0.46 6.67
N GLU A 187 39.41 -1.13 5.98
CA GLU A 187 40.65 -1.58 6.59
C GLU A 187 41.33 -0.37 7.21
N GLN A 188 41.23 -0.25 8.53
CA GLN A 188 42.05 0.68 9.30
C GLN A 188 43.51 0.21 9.22
N PRO A 189 44.47 1.10 8.88
CA PRO A 189 45.87 0.71 8.90
C PRO A 189 46.28 0.46 10.35
N ARG A 190 46.83 -0.74 10.61
CA ARG A 190 47.45 -1.10 11.88
C ARG A 190 48.57 -0.11 12.19
N GLY A 191 48.27 0.87 13.04
CA GLY A 191 49.22 1.81 13.60
C GLY A 191 50.18 1.10 14.53
N ASP A 192 51.42 1.01 14.05
CA ASP A 192 52.63 0.69 14.79
C ASP A 192 52.70 1.50 16.10
N ARG A 193 52.78 0.83 17.26
CA ARG A 193 53.06 1.47 18.55
C ARG A 193 54.26 0.81 19.20
N GLY A 194 55.38 1.49 19.01
CA GLY A 194 56.65 1.23 19.65
C GLY A 194 56.56 1.18 21.17
N THR A 195 57.38 0.30 21.71
CA THR A 195 57.72 0.15 23.11
C THR A 195 58.51 1.37 23.58
N ILE A 196 57.99 2.12 24.55
CA ILE A 196 58.82 3.01 25.38
C ILE A 196 58.47 2.80 26.86
N SER A 197 59.54 2.53 27.60
CA SER A 197 59.67 2.21 29.02
C SER A 197 59.51 3.42 29.95
N ARG A 198 59.12 3.16 31.21
CA ARG A 198 59.42 3.85 32.50
C ARG A 198 58.34 3.43 33.51
N LYS A 199 58.59 3.08 34.78
CA LYS A 199 59.67 3.29 35.75
C LYS A 199 59.65 2.12 36.73
#